data_AF-A0A872PNX5-F1
#
_entry.id   AF-A0A872PNX5-F1
#
_cell.length_a   1.000
_cell.length_b   1.000
_cell.length_c   1.000
_cell.angle_alpha   90.00
_cell.angle_beta   90.00
_cell.angle_gamma   90.00
#
_symmetry.space_group_name_H-M   'P 1'
#
loop_
_entity.id
_entity.type
_entity.pdbx_description
1 polymer ?
#
loop_
_entity_poly.entity_id
_entity_poly.type
_entity_poly.pdbx_seq_one_letter_code
_entity_poly.pdbx_strand_id
1 'polypeptide(L)'
;MKERISGLRNESSKTKRTGLFKRITAAFPLPLIIIYKKVSSTSLPNLSVFWHINEGIEEIMADHVHQEMTRNWILVSFRLFLLIVIKDVFLSLVSFPNKSKNLMDRTHPWLLRNISALRCGRNVQF
;
A
#
# COMPACT_ATOMS: atom_id res chain seq x y z
N MET A 1 -16.39 46.77 3.93
CA MET A 1 -17.31 45.67 4.27
C MET A 1 -16.45 44.49 4.74
N LYS A 2 -16.45 44.18 6.03
CA LYS A 2 -15.59 43.14 6.61
C LYS A 2 -16.35 41.81 6.60
N GLU A 3 -15.86 40.83 5.84
CA GLU A 3 -16.46 39.49 5.78
C GLU A 3 -16.56 38.89 7.18
N ARG A 4 -17.78 38.53 7.59
CA ARG A 4 -18.00 37.69 8.77
C ARG A 4 -17.53 36.28 8.43
N ILE A 5 -16.37 35.88 8.94
CA ILE A 5 -15.90 34.50 8.93
C ILE A 5 -16.78 33.73 9.93
N SER A 6 -17.88 33.16 9.43
CA SER A 6 -18.81 32.39 10.25
C SER A 6 -18.23 31.01 10.56
N GLY A 7 -18.07 30.71 11.85
CA GLY A 7 -17.61 29.42 12.39
C GLY A 7 -18.43 28.20 11.94
N LEU A 8 -19.63 28.44 11.40
CA LEU A 8 -20.51 27.41 10.84
C LEU A 8 -20.06 26.91 9.45
N ARG A 9 -19.36 27.74 8.66
CA ARG A 9 -18.95 27.38 7.29
C ARG A 9 -17.82 26.34 7.28
N ASN A 10 -16.93 26.43 8.25
CA ASN A 10 -15.78 25.53 8.46
C ASN A 10 -16.18 24.20 9.10
N GLU A 11 -17.22 24.15 9.93
CA GLU A 11 -17.78 22.87 10.40
C GLU A 11 -18.49 22.11 9.29
N SER A 12 -19.37 22.79 8.54
CA SER A 12 -20.10 22.21 7.39
C SER A 12 -19.15 21.65 6.32
N SER A 13 -18.05 22.37 6.02
CA SER A 13 -17.06 21.90 5.04
C SER A 13 -16.24 20.70 5.54
N LYS A 14 -15.99 20.60 6.86
CA LYS A 14 -15.32 19.46 7.48
C LYS A 14 -16.12 18.18 7.29
N THR A 15 -17.43 18.22 7.59
CA THR A 15 -18.35 17.07 7.48
C THR A 15 -18.56 16.65 6.02
N LYS A 16 -18.64 17.60 5.08
CA LYS A 16 -18.70 17.30 3.64
C LYS A 16 -17.44 16.61 3.13
N ARG A 17 -16.27 17.01 3.63
CA ARG A 17 -14.98 16.45 3.21
C ARG A 17 -14.79 15.01 3.70
N THR A 18 -15.15 14.71 4.95
CA THR A 18 -15.13 13.33 5.47
C THR A 18 -16.08 12.41 4.71
N GLY A 19 -17.30 12.87 4.35
CA GLY A 19 -18.21 12.08 3.51
C GLY A 19 -17.67 11.78 2.10
N LEU A 20 -16.99 12.74 1.48
CA LEU A 20 -16.32 12.55 0.19
C LEU A 20 -15.15 11.57 0.29
N PHE A 21 -14.33 11.70 1.34
CA PHE A 21 -13.22 10.77 1.57
C PHE A 21 -13.70 9.34 1.81
N LYS A 22 -14.81 9.14 2.53
CA LYS A 22 -15.43 7.82 2.68
C LYS A 22 -15.86 7.22 1.34
N ARG A 23 -16.52 8.00 0.48
CA ARG A 23 -16.91 7.55 -0.88
C ARG A 23 -15.72 7.25 -1.78
N ILE A 24 -14.70 8.11 -1.76
CA ILE A 24 -13.48 7.90 -2.54
C ILE A 24 -12.79 6.65 -2.05
N THR A 25 -12.63 6.49 -0.74
CA THR A 25 -12.06 5.29 -0.12
C THR A 25 -12.86 4.09 -0.60
N ALA A 26 -14.15 3.96 -0.32
CA ALA A 26 -14.98 2.81 -0.74
C ALA A 26 -14.91 2.45 -2.24
N ALA A 27 -14.75 3.42 -3.15
CA ALA A 27 -14.66 3.19 -4.59
C ALA A 27 -13.22 2.91 -5.09
N PHE A 28 -12.20 3.20 -4.29
CA PHE A 28 -10.78 3.02 -4.61
C PHE A 28 -10.31 1.55 -4.79
N PRO A 29 -10.87 0.51 -4.15
CA PRO A 29 -10.29 -0.83 -4.22
C PRO A 29 -10.60 -1.50 -5.56
N LEU A 30 -11.70 -1.12 -6.23
CA LEU A 30 -12.11 -1.64 -7.53
C LEU A 30 -11.06 -1.36 -8.65
N PRO A 31 -10.63 -0.10 -8.88
CA PRO A 31 -9.58 0.18 -9.86
C PRO A 31 -8.23 -0.45 -9.48
N LEU A 32 -7.93 -0.63 -8.20
CA LEU A 32 -6.68 -1.26 -7.75
C LEU A 32 -6.62 -2.76 -8.00
N ILE A 33 -7.74 -3.48 -7.93
CA ILE A 33 -7.81 -4.90 -8.33
C ILE A 33 -7.53 -5.05 -9.84
N ILE A 34 -8.04 -4.12 -10.65
CA ILE A 34 -7.80 -4.11 -12.10
C ILE A 34 -6.32 -3.78 -12.40
N ILE A 35 -5.72 -2.84 -11.68
CA ILE A 35 -4.29 -2.49 -11.80
C ILE A 35 -3.39 -3.64 -11.32
N TYR A 36 -3.74 -4.33 -10.23
CA TYR A 36 -3.00 -5.50 -9.72
C TYR A 36 -2.85 -6.59 -10.77
N LYS A 37 -3.91 -6.84 -11.55
CA LYS A 37 -3.86 -7.85 -12.62
C LYS A 37 -2.95 -7.44 -13.79
N LYS A 38 -2.73 -6.13 -13.98
CA LYS A 38 -1.97 -5.55 -15.11
C LYS A 38 -0.52 -5.19 -14.77
N VAL A 39 -0.26 -4.81 -13.52
CA VAL A 39 1.05 -4.39 -13.02
C VAL A 39 1.52 -5.46 -12.03
N SER A 40 2.57 -6.21 -12.39
CA SER A 40 3.15 -7.27 -11.52
C SER A 40 3.83 -6.73 -10.25
N SER A 41 3.74 -5.42 -10.00
CA SER A 41 4.22 -4.79 -8.78
C SER A 41 3.19 -4.99 -7.66
N THR A 42 3.53 -5.84 -6.71
CA THR A 42 2.71 -6.19 -5.55
C THR A 42 2.60 -5.06 -4.53
N SER A 43 3.43 -4.01 -4.58
CA SER A 43 3.50 -3.02 -3.50
C SER A 43 2.33 -2.03 -3.45
N LEU A 44 1.91 -1.50 -4.61
CA LEU A 44 0.87 -0.46 -4.72
C LEU A 44 -0.54 -0.96 -4.35
N PRO A 45 -1.00 -2.11 -4.89
CA PRO A 45 -2.31 -2.66 -4.54
C PRO A 45 -2.39 -3.09 -3.07
N ASN A 46 -1.31 -3.66 -2.52
CA ASN A 46 -1.26 -4.07 -1.12
C ASN A 46 -1.41 -2.87 -0.17
N LEU A 47 -0.80 -1.72 -0.49
CA LEU A 47 -0.93 -0.51 0.32
C LEU A 47 -2.37 0.02 0.34
N SER A 48 -3.08 -0.06 -0.78
CA SER A 48 -4.48 0.36 -0.86
C SER A 48 -5.40 -0.54 -0.04
N VAL A 49 -5.25 -1.86 -0.17
CA VAL A 49 -6.04 -2.81 0.64
C VAL A 49 -5.80 -2.56 2.13
N PHE A 50 -4.57 -2.27 2.50
CA PHE A 50 -4.20 -1.94 3.88
C PHE A 50 -4.90 -0.66 4.38
N TRP A 51 -4.91 0.40 3.55
CA TRP A 51 -5.64 1.63 3.86
C TRP A 51 -7.14 1.38 4.06
N HIS A 52 -7.72 0.56 3.20
CA HIS A 52 -9.12 0.16 3.27
C HIS A 52 -9.50 -0.57 4.56
N ILE A 53 -8.66 -1.52 4.96
CA ILE A 53 -8.87 -2.28 6.19
C ILE A 53 -8.77 -1.36 7.40
N ASN A 54 -7.83 -0.41 7.40
CA ASN A 54 -7.69 0.58 8.47
C ASN A 54 -8.97 1.41 8.63
N GLU A 55 -9.50 1.96 7.52
CA GLU A 55 -10.71 2.79 7.57
C GLU A 55 -11.96 2.00 7.97
N GLY A 56 -12.08 0.76 7.48
CA GLY A 56 -13.19 -0.13 7.86
C GLY A 56 -13.17 -0.51 9.34
N ILE A 57 -11.98 -0.73 9.91
CA ILE A 57 -11.84 -1.00 11.35
C ILE A 57 -12.19 0.23 12.18
N GLU A 58 -11.81 1.44 11.76
CA GLU A 58 -12.22 2.67 12.45
C GLU A 58 -13.75 2.86 12.45
N GLU A 59 -14.42 2.52 11.35
CA GLU A 59 -15.88 2.58 11.25
C GLU A 59 -16.57 1.55 12.15
N ILE A 60 -16.12 0.29 12.14
CA ILE A 60 -16.65 -0.75 13.05
C ILE A 60 -16.44 -0.37 14.51
N MET A 61 -15.27 0.20 14.84
CA MET A 61 -14.99 0.67 16.20
C MET A 61 -15.88 1.83 16.62
N ALA A 62 -16.21 2.74 15.71
CA ALA A 62 -17.12 3.85 15.99
C ALA A 62 -18.55 3.34 16.27
N ASP A 63 -18.97 2.27 15.60
CA ASP A 63 -20.31 1.68 15.75
C ASP A 63 -20.43 0.72 16.95
N HIS A 64 -19.34 0.11 17.41
CA HIS A 64 -19.38 -0.89 18.49
C HIS A 64 -18.80 -0.41 19.82
N VAL A 65 -17.76 0.44 19.79
CA VAL A 65 -17.07 0.88 21.01
C VAL A 65 -17.55 2.28 21.40
N HIS A 66 -18.60 2.31 22.22
CA HIS A 66 -19.23 3.55 22.67
C HIS A 66 -18.43 4.26 23.78
N GLN A 67 -17.57 3.52 24.49
CA GLN A 67 -16.73 4.09 25.54
C GLN A 67 -15.48 4.70 24.93
N GLU A 68 -15.34 6.04 25.05
CA GLU A 68 -14.22 6.80 24.46
C GLU A 68 -12.85 6.27 24.90
N MET A 69 -12.73 5.84 26.16
CA MET A 69 -11.46 5.34 26.70
C MET A 69 -11.05 4.04 26.03
N THR A 70 -11.99 3.10 25.85
CA THR A 70 -11.77 1.84 25.17
C THR A 70 -11.47 2.05 23.69
N ARG A 71 -12.16 3.00 23.03
CA ARG A 71 -11.90 3.34 21.62
C ARG A 71 -10.48 3.85 21.41
N ASN A 72 -10.01 4.74 22.29
CA ASN A 72 -8.64 5.28 22.18
C ASN A 72 -7.58 4.21 22.42
N TRP A 73 -7.77 3.32 23.41
CA TRP A 73 -6.85 2.21 23.68
C TRP A 73 -6.73 1.24 22.50
N ILE A 74 -7.86 0.90 21.88
CA ILE A 74 -7.86 0.04 20.70
C ILE A 74 -7.20 0.74 19.51
N LEU A 75 -7.46 2.03 19.28
CA LEU A 75 -6.80 2.79 18.20
C LEU A 75 -5.28 2.85 18.38
N VAL A 76 -4.79 3.06 19.60
CA VAL A 76 -3.35 3.04 19.91
C VAL A 76 -2.77 1.65 19.66
N SER A 77 -3.46 0.60 20.13
CA SER A 77 -3.05 -0.80 19.91
C SER A 77 -3.01 -1.15 18.43
N PHE A 78 -4.00 -0.70 17.66
CA PHE A 78 -4.07 -0.91 16.22
C PHE A 78 -2.92 -0.20 15.51
N ARG A 79 -2.61 1.05 15.86
CA ARG A 79 -1.44 1.77 15.32
C ARG A 79 -0.13 1.05 15.61
N LEU A 80 0.05 0.50 16.82
CA LEU A 80 1.22 -0.30 17.17
C LEU A 80 1.31 -1.58 16.32
N PHE A 81 0.18 -2.26 16.11
CA PHE A 81 0.11 -3.42 15.24
C PHE A 81 0.53 -3.09 13.80
N LEU A 82 0.03 -1.98 13.24
CA LEU A 82 0.42 -1.54 11.89
C LEU A 82 1.92 -1.24 11.79
N LEU A 83 2.52 -0.62 12.81
CA LEU A 83 3.96 -0.35 12.85
C LEU A 83 4.79 -1.63 12.83
N ILE A 84 4.35 -2.68 13.54
CA ILE A 84 5.01 -3.99 13.53
C ILE A 84 4.95 -4.61 12.13
N VAL A 85 3.76 -4.64 11.51
CA VAL A 85 3.57 -5.17 10.16
C VAL A 85 4.42 -4.42 9.13
N ILE A 86 4.44 -3.09 9.21
CA ILE A 86 5.26 -2.25 8.33
C ILE A 86 6.74 -2.59 8.50
N LYS A 87 7.23 -2.76 9.74
CA LYS A 87 8.63 -3.15 10.00
C LYS A 87 9.01 -4.42 9.24
N ASP A 88 8.17 -5.45 9.29
CA ASP A 88 8.45 -6.74 8.66
C ASP A 88 8.36 -6.67 7.13
N VAL A 89 7.39 -5.90 6.60
CA VAL A 89 7.29 -5.63 5.15
C VAL A 89 8.51 -4.84 4.65
N PHE A 90 8.96 -3.82 5.38
CA PHE A 90 10.17 -3.07 5.05
C PHE A 90 11.42 -3.94 5.11
N LEU A 91 11.56 -4.79 6.12
CA LEU A 91 12.68 -5.74 6.22
C LEU A 91 12.70 -6.68 5.01
N SER A 92 11.53 -7.21 4.62
CA SER A 92 11.38 -8.04 3.42
C SER A 92 11.76 -7.27 2.15
N LEU A 93 11.28 -6.02 2.02
CA LEU A 93 11.56 -5.15 0.88
C LEU A 93 13.05 -4.80 0.76
N VAL A 94 13.73 -4.46 1.86
CA VAL A 94 15.17 -4.13 1.90
C VAL A 94 16.04 -5.36 1.69
N SER A 95 15.60 -6.52 2.16
CA SER A 95 16.30 -7.79 1.96
C SER A 95 16.18 -8.30 0.52
N PHE A 96 15.09 -7.97 -0.17
CA PHE A 96 14.82 -8.38 -1.55
C PHE A 96 15.90 -7.96 -2.59
N PRO A 97 16.36 -6.69 -2.66
CA PRO A 97 17.42 -6.29 -3.58
C PRO A 97 18.77 -6.91 -3.25
N ASN A 98 19.04 -7.34 -2.01
CA ASN A 98 20.29 -8.00 -1.70
C ASN A 98 20.31 -9.45 -2.21
N LYS A 99 19.14 -10.12 -2.20
CA LYS A 99 18.99 -11.47 -2.75
C LYS A 99 19.07 -11.49 -4.28
N SER A 100 18.52 -10.49 -4.98
CA SER A 100 18.60 -10.42 -6.45
C SER A 100 20.03 -10.16 -6.95
N LYS A 101 20.81 -9.33 -6.24
CA LYS A 101 22.23 -9.08 -6.53
C LYS A 101 23.07 -10.37 -6.45
N ASN A 102 22.86 -11.17 -5.40
CA ASN A 102 23.50 -12.49 -5.25
C ASN A 102 23.07 -13.49 -6.34
N LEU A 103 21.88 -13.32 -6.91
CA LEU A 103 21.36 -14.17 -8.00
C LEU A 103 21.97 -13.78 -9.36
N MET A 104 22.15 -12.47 -9.62
CA MET A 104 22.86 -11.99 -10.81
C MET A 104 24.34 -12.37 -10.78
N ASP A 105 24.99 -12.33 -9.62
CA ASP A 105 26.41 -12.70 -9.47
C ASP A 105 26.66 -14.22 -9.67
N ARG A 106 25.66 -15.07 -9.36
CA ARG A 106 25.68 -16.51 -9.66
C ARG A 106 25.30 -16.88 -11.09
N THR A 107 24.88 -15.92 -11.91
CA THR A 107 24.54 -16.21 -13.30
C THR A 107 25.84 -16.46 -14.07
N HIS A 108 26.15 -17.74 -14.27
CA HIS A 108 27.39 -18.19 -14.87
C HIS A 108 27.65 -17.47 -16.21
N PRO A 109 28.84 -16.88 -16.45
CA PRO A 109 29.14 -16.10 -17.67
C PRO A 109 28.82 -16.84 -18.98
N TRP A 110 28.79 -18.17 -18.93
CA TRP A 110 28.46 -19.06 -20.03
C TRP A 110 27.00 -18.95 -20.50
N LEU A 111 26.04 -18.78 -19.58
CA LEU A 111 24.62 -18.62 -19.93
C LEU A 111 24.36 -17.28 -20.65
N LEU A 112 24.98 -16.19 -20.18
CA LEU A 112 24.91 -14.91 -20.86
C LEU A 112 25.52 -14.97 -22.26
N ARG A 113 26.66 -15.66 -22.41
CA ARG A 113 27.31 -15.87 -23.72
C ARG A 113 26.41 -16.61 -24.71
N ASN A 114 25.73 -17.67 -24.29
CA ASN A 114 24.88 -18.47 -25.17
C ASN A 114 23.59 -17.74 -25.56
N ILE A 115 22.98 -16.98 -24.63
CA ILE A 115 21.81 -16.15 -24.94
C ILE A 115 22.17 -15.03 -25.92
N SER A 116 23.34 -14.40 -25.76
CA SER A 116 23.86 -13.41 -26.71
C SER A 116 24.19 -14.03 -28.08
N ALA A 117 24.75 -15.24 -28.11
CA ALA A 117 25.07 -15.94 -29.35
C ALA A 117 23.81 -16.36 -30.13
N LEU A 118 22.79 -16.88 -29.44
CA LEU A 118 21.48 -17.20 -30.01
C LEU A 118 20.77 -15.95 -30.56
N ARG A 119 20.82 -14.82 -29.83
CA ARG A 119 20.26 -13.54 -30.29
C ARG A 119 21.03 -12.96 -31.49
N CYS A 120 22.32 -13.28 -31.62
CA CYS A 120 23.19 -12.83 -32.71
C CYS A 120 23.22 -13.82 -33.90
N GLY A 121 22.42 -14.90 -33.86
CA GLY A 121 22.35 -15.90 -34.94
C GLY A 121 23.63 -16.73 -35.12
N ARG A 122 24.49 -16.79 -34.10
CA ARG A 122 25.69 -17.64 -34.12
C ARG A 122 25.35 -19.01 -33.54
N ASN A 123 25.52 -20.06 -34.34
CA ASN A 123 25.39 -21.44 -33.89
C ASN A 123 26.43 -21.72 -32.80
N VAL A 124 25.95 -21.95 -31.58
CA VAL A 124 26.78 -22.38 -30.46
C VAL A 124 27.00 -23.89 -30.66
N GLN A 125 28.20 -24.27 -31.11
CA GLN A 125 28.60 -25.67 -31.10
C GLN A 125 28.94 -26.07 -29.66
N PHE A 126 28.33 -27.17 -29.22
CA PHE A 126 28.53 -27.82 -27.93
C PHE A 126 29.91 -28.48 -27.85
#